data_AF-A0A193QGP6-F1
#
_entry.id   AF-A0A193QGP6-F1
#
_cell.length_a   1.000
_cell.length_b   1.000
_cell.length_c   1.000
_cell.angle_alpha   90.00
_cell.angle_beta   90.00
_cell.angle_gamma   90.00
#
_symmetry.space_group_name_H-M   'P 1'
#
loop_
_entity.id
_entity.type
_entity.pdbx_description
1 polymer ?
#
loop_
_entity_poly.entity_id
_entity_poly.type
_entity_poly.pdbx_seq_one_letter_code
_entity_poly.pdbx_strand_id
1 'polypeptide(L)' 'MPWEFARDCKELRVRIEGQLIINALRHRIAEAKADMGLIYLPEDTVALEIAKGRLILVLEEWCDVFPGYYLYYPSRR' A
#
# COMPACT_ATOMS: atom_id res chain seq x y z
N MET A 1 -7.19 3.31 -8.54
CA MET A 1 -6.36 4.47 -8.14
C MET A 1 -4.95 4.22 -8.65
N PRO A 2 -4.24 5.24 -9.18
CA PRO A 2 -2.83 5.08 -9.54
C PRO A 2 -2.01 4.81 -8.27
N TRP A 3 -0.93 4.04 -8.39
CA TRP A 3 0.06 3.91 -7.33
C TRP A 3 0.92 5.16 -7.34
N GLU A 4 1.18 5.72 -6.17
CA GLU A 4 1.91 6.96 -6.02
C GLU A 4 3.23 6.67 -5.34
N PHE A 5 4.30 7.07 -5.99
CA PHE A 5 5.67 6.92 -5.51
C PHE A 5 6.36 8.28 -5.58
N ALA A 6 7.26 8.56 -4.65
CA ALA A 6 8.02 9.78 -4.61
C ALA A 6 9.47 9.49 -4.20
N ARG A 7 10.43 10.11 -4.89
CA ARG A 7 11.85 10.03 -4.55
C ARG A 7 12.59 11.26 -5.08
N ASP A 8 13.44 11.88 -4.26
CA ASP A 8 14.30 13.00 -4.67
C ASP A 8 13.54 14.10 -5.45
N CYS A 9 12.37 14.52 -4.93
CA CYS A 9 11.45 15.47 -5.57
C CYS A 9 10.83 15.04 -6.90
N LYS A 10 10.91 13.75 -7.25
CA LYS A 10 10.22 13.16 -8.40
C LYS A 10 9.01 12.37 -7.95
N GLU A 11 7.83 12.85 -8.30
CA GLU A 11 6.58 12.10 -8.16
C GLU A 11 6.39 11.17 -9.36
N LEU A 12 6.05 9.92 -9.09
CA LEU A 12 5.73 8.91 -10.08
C LEU A 12 4.34 8.35 -9.78
N ARG A 13 3.40 8.56 -10.72
CA ARG A 13 2.05 8.00 -10.64
C ARG A 13 1.91 6.87 -11.66
N VAL A 14 1.87 5.64 -11.16
CA VAL A 14 1.74 4.45 -12.01
C VAL A 14 0.26 4.05 -12.07
N ARG A 15 -0.35 4.22 -13.25
CA ARG A 15 -1.68 3.65 -13.48
C ARG A 15 -1.51 2.17 -13.83
N ILE A 16 -1.95 1.30 -12.93
CA ILE A 16 -1.90 -0.14 -13.16
C ILE A 16 -3.11 -0.57 -13.98
N GLU A 17 -2.83 -1.11 -15.17
CA GLU A 17 -3.76 -1.86 -16.00
C GLU A 17 -3.40 -3.35 -15.89
N GLY A 18 -3.71 -3.94 -14.73
CA GLY A 18 -3.41 -5.33 -14.42
C GLY A 18 -4.58 -6.26 -14.74
N GLN A 19 -4.29 -7.56 -14.88
CA GLN A 19 -5.31 -8.61 -15.06
C GLN A 19 -6.27 -8.74 -13.87
N LEU A 20 -5.89 -8.24 -12.69
CA LEU A 20 -6.65 -8.36 -11.45
C LEU A 20 -6.59 -7.05 -10.65
N ILE A 21 -7.74 -6.41 -10.47
CA ILE A 21 -7.89 -5.20 -9.65
C ILE A 21 -8.88 -5.50 -8.53
N ILE A 22 -8.35 -5.61 -7.31
CA ILE A 22 -9.13 -5.95 -6.12
C ILE A 22 -9.14 -4.74 -5.18
N ASN A 23 -10.33 -4.31 -4.77
CA ASN A 23 -10.50 -3.19 -3.84
C ASN A 23 -10.47 -3.62 -2.37
N ALA A 24 -10.85 -4.86 -2.08
CA ALA A 24 -10.97 -5.35 -0.71
C ALA A 24 -9.60 -5.73 -0.12
N LEU A 25 -9.17 -5.00 0.92
CA LEU A 25 -7.86 -5.14 1.56
C LEU A 25 -7.50 -6.58 1.92
N ARG A 26 -8.41 -7.31 2.58
CA ARG A 26 -8.19 -8.71 2.98
C ARG A 26 -7.89 -9.63 1.79
N HIS A 27 -8.59 -9.43 0.68
CA HIS A 27 -8.38 -10.22 -0.53
C HIS A 27 -7.03 -9.89 -1.17
N ARG A 28 -6.64 -8.60 -1.22
CA ARG A 28 -5.32 -8.20 -1.74
C ARG A 28 -4.17 -8.88 -1.00
N ILE A 29 -4.23 -8.92 0.34
CA ILE A 29 -3.20 -9.59 1.16
C ILE A 29 -3.19 -11.11 0.90
N ALA A 30 -4.36 -11.73 0.78
CA ALA A 30 -4.46 -13.16 0.49
C ALA A 30 -3.85 -13.52 -0.87
N GLU A 31 -4.12 -12.73 -1.92
CA GLU A 31 -3.57 -12.93 -3.26
C GLU A 31 -2.05 -12.71 -3.28
N ALA A 32 -1.54 -11.68 -2.60
CA ALA A 32 -0.10 -11.44 -2.49
C ALA A 32 0.63 -12.62 -1.82
N LYS A 33 -0.01 -13.25 -0.83
CA LYS A 33 0.50 -14.46 -0.17
C LYS A 33 0.37 -15.72 -1.02
N ALA A 34 -0.45 -15.69 -2.07
CA ALA A 34 -0.62 -16.77 -3.03
C ALA A 34 0.29 -16.57 -4.26
N ASP A 35 1.28 -15.69 -4.18
CA ASP A 35 2.24 -15.37 -5.25
C ASP A 35 1.58 -14.79 -6.53
N MET A 36 0.39 -14.20 -6.40
CA MET A 36 -0.39 -13.68 -7.53
C MET A 36 0.02 -12.26 -7.94
N GLY A 37 1.02 -11.66 -7.31
CA GLY A 37 1.62 -10.39 -7.73
C GLY A 37 1.92 -9.41 -6.60
N LEU A 38 2.03 -8.13 -6.97
CA LEU A 38 2.37 -7.03 -6.07
C LEU A 38 1.14 -6.28 -5.57
N ILE A 39 1.22 -5.79 -4.34
CA ILE A 39 0.16 -5.03 -3.68
C ILE A 39 0.70 -3.70 -3.16
N TYR A 40 -0.09 -2.64 -3.32
CA TYR A 40 0.16 -1.30 -2.79
C TYR A 40 -0.87 -0.95 -1.73
N LEU A 41 -0.46 -0.97 -0.46
CA LEU A 41 -1.32 -0.76 0.70
C LEU A 41 -0.50 -0.23 1.88
N PRO A 42 -1.16 0.38 2.90
CA PRO A 42 -0.49 0.83 4.11
C PRO A 42 0.26 -0.29 4.83
N GLU A 43 1.50 -0.03 5.25
CA GLU A 43 2.42 -1.02 5.83
C GLU A 43 1.86 -1.69 7.09
N ASP A 44 1.17 -0.92 7.94
CA ASP A 44 0.55 -1.39 9.19
C ASP A 44 -0.40 -2.56 8.98
N THR A 45 -1.03 -2.65 7.79
CA THR A 45 -1.97 -3.73 7.46
C THR A 45 -1.28 -5.07 7.15
N VAL A 46 0.02 -5.05 6.81
CA VAL A 46 0.83 -6.24 6.47
C VAL A 46 2.05 -6.42 7.36
N ALA A 47 2.28 -5.53 8.33
CA ALA A 47 3.43 -5.56 9.25
C ALA A 47 3.65 -6.94 9.88
N LEU A 48 2.58 -7.64 10.29
CA LEU A 48 2.67 -8.98 10.86
C LEU A 48 3.15 -10.03 9.85
N GLU A 49 2.76 -9.91 8.59
CA GLU A 49 3.12 -10.87 7.54
C GLU A 49 4.55 -10.60 7.03
N ILE A 50 4.99 -9.33 7.03
CA ILE A 50 6.39 -8.95 6.79
C ILE A 50 7.28 -9.47 7.92
N ALA A 51 6.89 -9.28 9.18
CA ALA A 51 7.64 -9.78 10.33
C ALA A 51 7.77 -11.31 10.34
N LYS A 52 6.81 -12.02 9.72
CA LYS A 52 6.86 -13.48 9.54
C LYS A 52 7.63 -13.92 8.29
N GLY A 53 8.17 -13.00 7.50
CA GLY A 53 8.87 -13.28 6.24
C GLY A 53 7.95 -13.82 5.13
N ARG A 54 6.63 -13.67 5.28
CA ARG A 54 5.65 -14.13 4.27
C ARG A 54 5.40 -13.11 3.18
N LEU A 55 5.69 -11.85 3.46
CA LEU A 55 5.70 -10.76 2.50
C LEU A 55 7.03 -10.03 2.65
N ILE A 56 7.52 -9.49 1.54
CA ILE A 56 8.68 -8.60 1.52
C ILE A 56 8.23 -7.23 1.04
N LEU A 57 8.82 -6.20 1.62
CA LEU A 57 8.66 -4.85 1.12
C LEU A 57 9.58 -4.67 -0.10
N VAL A 58 9.05 -4.01 -1.11
CA VAL A 58 9.76 -3.65 -2.33
C VAL A 58 9.51 -2.18 -2.61
N LEU A 59 10.47 -1.51 -3.25
CA LEU A 59 10.37 -0.08 -3.56
C LEU A 59 10.21 0.82 -2.31
N GLU A 60 10.71 0.40 -1.15
CA GLU A 60 10.68 1.21 0.08
C GLU A 60 11.29 2.60 -0.13
N GLU A 61 12.38 2.70 -0.90
CA GLU A 61 13.05 3.97 -1.24
C GLU A 61 12.19 4.94 -2.08
N TRP A 62 11.03 4.48 -2.57
CA TRP A 62 10.11 5.24 -3.41
C TRP A 62 8.78 5.54 -2.71
N CYS A 63 8.60 5.06 -1.48
CA CYS A 63 7.40 5.29 -0.70
C CYS A 63 7.70 6.30 0.40
N ASP A 64 7.08 7.47 0.34
CA ASP A 64 7.16 8.44 1.43
C ASP A 64 6.42 7.91 2.67
N VAL A 65 6.92 8.30 3.84
CA VAL A 65 6.30 7.95 5.13
C VAL A 65 4.92 8.60 5.20
N PHE A 66 3.88 7.77 5.29
CA PHE A 66 2.52 8.26 5.46
C PHE A 66 2.41 9.02 6.80
N PRO A 67 1.94 10.29 6.81
CA PRO A 67 1.93 11.13 8.02
C PRO A 67 0.96 10.64 9.13
N GLY A 68 0.24 9.55 8.88
CA GLY A 68 -0.66 8.92 9.83
C GLY A 68 -2.13 9.28 9.62
N TYR A 69 -2.98 8.64 10.42
CA TYR A 69 -4.43 8.85 10.36
C TYR A 69 -4.82 10.14 11.07
N TYR A 70 -5.63 10.96 10.41
CA TYR A 70 -6.23 12.15 11.00
C TYR A 70 -7.63 11.80 11.51
N LEU A 71 -7.88 12.02 12.81
CA LEU A 71 -9.23 11.91 13.36
C LEU A 71 -9.98 13.21 13.08
N TYR A 72 -10.87 13.19 12.09
CA TYR A 72 -11.78 14.31 11.86
C TYR A 72 -12.91 14.26 12.89
N TYR A 73 -12.90 15.20 13.84
CA TYR A 73 -14.01 15.44 14.73
C TYR A 73 -14.78 16.68 14.28
N PRO A 74 -15.95 16.55 13.65
CA PRO A 74 -16.80 17.69 13.34
C PRO A 74 -17.40 18.23 14.64
N SER A 75 -16.65 19.07 15.36
CA SER A 75 -17.23 19.90 16.40
C SER A 75 -18.03 21.02 15.73
N ARG A 76 -19.33 20.78 15.55
CA ARG A 76 -20.30 21.86 15.41
C ARG A 76 -20.66 22.34 16.81
N ARG A 77 -19.94 23.35 17.29
CA ARG A 77 -20.46 24.27 18.29
C ARG A 77 -20.22 25.70 17.83
#